data_AF-A0AAE0A5E5-F1
#
_entry.id   AF-A0AAE0A5E5-F1
#
_cell.length_a   1.000
_cell.length_b   1.000
_cell.length_c   1.000
_cell.angle_alpha   90.00
_cell.angle_beta   90.00
_cell.angle_gamma   90.00
#
_symmetry.space_group_name_H-M   'P 1'
#
loop_
_entity.id
_entity.type
_entity.pdbx_description
1 polymer ?
#
loop_
_entity_poly.entity_id
_entity_poly.type
_entity_poly.pdbx_seq_one_letter_code
_entity_poly.pdbx_strand_id
1 'polypeptide(L)'
;MSDKNVLTWTAMVTGLAIHGRGKEAIRLLDLMRVCDVKPNAVTFSSLFSACCHAGLVEEGLGLFDNMKSKWDLEPNIQHYGCIVDLLGRAGHLNEAYEFIMGMPVKPDAILWRSLLSACNVHEDVVMVRRWGRSSSSYSQS
;
A
#
# COMPACT_ATOMS: atom_id res chain seq x y z
N MET A 1 27.18 2.83 -11.59
CA MET A 1 26.12 3.20 -12.56
C MET A 1 24.73 2.66 -12.19
N SER A 2 24.61 1.80 -11.16
CA SER A 2 23.36 1.17 -10.71
C SER A 2 22.28 2.15 -10.23
N ASP A 3 22.65 3.16 -9.43
CA ASP A 3 21.65 4.01 -8.76
C ASP A 3 20.89 4.92 -9.73
N LYS A 4 21.57 5.41 -10.77
CA LYS A 4 20.93 6.18 -11.85
C LYS A 4 19.92 5.33 -12.63
N ASN A 5 20.19 4.04 -12.77
CA ASN A 5 19.24 3.12 -13.39
C ASN A 5 18.00 2.98 -12.50
N VAL A 6 18.15 2.66 -11.21
CA VAL A 6 17.03 2.53 -10.28
C VAL A 6 16.16 3.79 -10.27
N LEU A 7 16.77 4.98 -10.15
CA LEU A 7 16.03 6.26 -10.18
C LEU A 7 15.22 6.46 -11.46
N THR A 8 15.78 6.11 -12.61
CA THR A 8 15.09 6.22 -13.91
C THR A 8 13.88 5.29 -13.96
N TRP A 9 14.03 4.04 -13.50
CA TRP A 9 12.91 3.09 -13.41
C TRP A 9 11.84 3.54 -12.43
N THR A 10 12.23 4.00 -11.24
CA THR A 10 11.31 4.55 -10.25
C THR A 10 10.54 5.74 -10.83
N ALA A 11 11.20 6.63 -11.58
CA ALA A 11 10.54 7.76 -12.24
C ALA A 11 9.52 7.30 -13.28
N MET A 12 9.84 6.30 -14.10
CA MET A 12 8.89 5.73 -15.07
C MET A 12 7.67 5.10 -14.37
N VAL A 13 7.89 4.31 -13.32
CA VAL A 13 6.82 3.71 -12.51
C VAL A 13 5.95 4.80 -11.88
N THR A 14 6.55 5.85 -11.30
CA THR A 14 5.85 6.98 -10.70
C THR A 14 4.98 7.71 -11.72
N GLY A 15 5.53 7.97 -12.92
CA GLY A 15 4.77 8.60 -14.01
C GLY A 15 3.54 7.78 -14.40
N LEU A 16 3.69 6.45 -14.53
CA LEU A 16 2.56 5.56 -14.80
C LEU A 16 1.54 5.56 -13.66
N ALA A 17 2.00 5.59 -12.40
CA ALA A 17 1.14 5.63 -11.21
C ALA A 17 0.26 6.88 -11.16
N ILE A 18 0.83 8.06 -11.44
CA ILE A 18 0.11 9.34 -11.47
C ILE A 18 -0.99 9.33 -12.54
N HIS A 19 -0.79 8.61 -13.64
CA HIS A 19 -1.76 8.47 -14.72
C HIS A 19 -2.68 7.24 -14.58
N GLY A 20 -2.70 6.58 -13.42
CA GLY A 20 -3.56 5.42 -13.17
C GLY A 20 -3.24 4.18 -14.02
N ARG A 21 -2.04 4.11 -14.62
CA ARG A 21 -1.62 3.01 -15.50
C ARG A 21 -1.02 1.85 -14.68
N GLY A 22 -1.76 1.36 -13.70
CA GLY A 22 -1.30 0.34 -12.73
C GLY A 22 -0.71 -0.92 -13.37
N LYS A 23 -1.41 -1.51 -14.36
CA LYS A 23 -0.94 -2.72 -15.06
C LYS A 23 0.36 -2.51 -15.84
N GLU A 24 0.66 -1.29 -16.25
CA GLU A 24 1.92 -0.97 -16.92
C GLU A 24 3.03 -0.70 -15.92
N ALA A 25 2.71 -0.05 -14.81
CA ALA A 25 3.65 0.12 -13.71
C ALA A 25 4.15 -1.24 -13.20
N ILE A 26 3.26 -2.21 -13.04
CA ILE A 26 3.60 -3.60 -12.66
C ILE A 26 4.49 -4.26 -13.73
N ARG A 27 4.18 -4.09 -15.02
CA ARG A 27 5.03 -4.63 -16.10
C ARG A 27 6.45 -4.05 -16.08
N LEU A 28 6.63 -2.79 -15.67
CA LEU A 28 7.97 -2.23 -15.49
C LEU A 28 8.75 -2.90 -14.37
N LEU A 29 8.09 -3.34 -13.29
CA LEU A 29 8.75 -4.10 -12.22
C LEU A 29 9.32 -5.43 -12.75
N ASP A 30 8.55 -6.14 -13.58
CA ASP A 30 9.04 -7.37 -14.22
C ASP A 30 10.24 -7.09 -15.13
N LEU A 31 10.20 -5.97 -15.87
CA LEU A 31 11.31 -5.57 -16.74
C LEU A 31 12.55 -5.15 -15.94
N MET A 32 12.39 -4.49 -14.79
CA MET A 32 13.50 -4.22 -13.86
C MET A 32 14.21 -5.51 -13.46
N ARG A 33 13.46 -6.59 -13.20
CA ARG A 33 14.03 -7.92 -12.91
C ARG A 33 14.87 -8.46 -14.06
N VAL A 34 14.34 -8.40 -15.28
CA VAL A 34 15.03 -8.89 -16.49
C VAL A 34 16.30 -8.10 -16.76
N CYS A 35 16.31 -6.80 -16.45
CA CYS A 35 17.46 -5.93 -16.58
C CYS A 35 18.43 -5.96 -15.37
N ASP A 36 18.23 -6.88 -14.41
CA ASP A 36 19.03 -7.00 -13.19
C ASP A 36 19.08 -5.69 -12.36
N VAL A 37 17.97 -4.95 -12.35
CA VAL A 37 17.80 -3.73 -11.56
C VAL A 37 16.92 -4.02 -10.36
N LYS A 38 17.50 -3.96 -9.15
CA LYS A 38 16.75 -4.15 -7.91
C LYS A 38 15.86 -2.92 -7.64
N PRO A 39 14.54 -3.06 -7.51
CA PRO A 39 13.66 -1.99 -7.05
C PRO A 39 14.02 -1.60 -5.60
N ASN A 40 13.62 -0.40 -5.19
CA ASN A 40 13.75 0.05 -3.81
C ASN A 40 12.36 0.33 -3.20
N ALA A 41 12.33 0.77 -1.94
CA ALA A 41 11.10 1.13 -1.24
C ALA A 41 10.26 2.20 -1.99
N VAL A 42 10.92 3.15 -2.66
CA VAL A 42 10.22 4.20 -3.42
C VAL A 42 9.55 3.62 -4.66
N THR A 43 10.18 2.67 -5.35
CA THR A 43 9.56 1.95 -6.47
C THR A 43 8.30 1.22 -6.02
N PHE A 44 8.33 0.50 -4.89
CA PHE A 44 7.15 -0.19 -4.35
C PHE A 44 6.05 0.76 -3.91
N SER A 45 6.39 1.85 -3.25
CA SER A 45 5.42 2.90 -2.91
C SER A 45 4.71 3.45 -4.16
N SER A 46 5.46 3.62 -5.25
CA SER A 46 4.90 4.08 -6.54
C SER A 46 4.00 3.03 -7.19
N LEU A 47 4.37 1.74 -7.11
CA LEU A 47 3.54 0.64 -7.59
C LEU A 47 2.23 0.54 -6.82
N PHE A 48 2.26 0.63 -5.49
CA PHE A 48 1.05 0.60 -4.67
C PHE A 48 0.13 1.79 -4.97
N SER A 49 0.69 2.99 -5.16
CA SER A 49 -0.08 4.15 -5.61
C SER A 49 -0.73 3.90 -6.97
N ALA A 50 -0.02 3.26 -7.91
CA ALA A 50 -0.57 2.88 -9.21
C ALA A 50 -1.73 1.88 -9.07
N CYS A 51 -1.58 0.86 -8.21
CA CYS A 51 -2.64 -0.09 -7.91
C CYS A 51 -3.86 0.59 -7.27
N CYS A 52 -3.63 1.52 -6.34
CA CYS A 52 -4.66 2.30 -5.66
C CYS A 52 -5.49 3.11 -6.66
N HIS A 53 -4.84 3.88 -7.55
CA HIS A 53 -5.53 4.66 -8.57
C HIS A 53 -6.26 3.79 -9.62
N ALA A 54 -5.77 2.58 -9.88
CA ALA A 54 -6.34 1.67 -10.87
C ALA A 54 -7.34 0.65 -10.29
N GLY A 55 -7.57 0.64 -8.97
CA GLY A 55 -8.43 -0.34 -8.30
C GLY A 55 -7.90 -1.77 -8.33
N LEU A 56 -6.58 -1.97 -8.45
CA LEU A 56 -5.92 -3.27 -8.59
C LEU A 56 -5.58 -3.86 -7.21
N VAL A 57 -6.61 -4.27 -6.46
CA VAL A 57 -6.48 -4.75 -5.08
C VAL A 57 -5.63 -6.02 -5.00
N GLU A 58 -5.98 -7.03 -5.80
CA GLU A 58 -5.29 -8.33 -5.81
C GLU A 58 -3.82 -8.18 -6.19
N GLU A 59 -3.52 -7.37 -7.21
CA GLU A 59 -2.14 -7.12 -7.62
C GLU A 59 -1.36 -6.34 -6.57
N GLY A 60 -1.99 -5.36 -5.90
CA GLY A 60 -1.35 -4.60 -4.83
C GLY A 60 -0.97 -5.46 -3.63
N LEU A 61 -1.88 -6.35 -3.19
CA LEU A 61 -1.59 -7.33 -2.14
C LEU A 61 -0.50 -8.32 -2.56
N GLY A 62 -0.60 -8.85 -3.78
CA GLY A 62 0.41 -9.74 -4.34
C GLY A 62 1.79 -9.09 -4.43
N LEU A 63 1.87 -7.80 -4.75
CA LEU A 63 3.13 -7.04 -4.71
C LEU A 63 3.70 -6.95 -3.28
N PHE A 64 2.84 -6.68 -2.31
CA PHE A 64 3.22 -6.56 -0.90
C PHE A 64 3.80 -7.88 -0.36
N ASP A 65 3.12 -9.00 -0.57
CA ASP A 65 3.56 -10.33 -0.13
C ASP A 65 4.89 -10.76 -0.79
N ASN A 66 5.11 -10.27 -2.01
CA ASN A 66 6.32 -10.57 -2.77
C ASN A 66 7.51 -9.66 -2.43
N MET A 67 7.33 -8.57 -1.67
CA MET A 67 8.41 -7.64 -1.34
C MET A 67 9.60 -8.35 -0.67
N LYS A 68 9.31 -9.13 0.38
CA LYS A 68 10.35 -9.84 1.10
C LYS A 68 10.86 -11.06 0.33
N SER A 69 9.94 -11.89 -0.15
CA SER A 69 10.27 -13.19 -0.75
C SER A 69 10.93 -13.11 -2.12
N LYS A 70 10.51 -12.16 -2.98
CA LYS A 70 11.06 -12.01 -4.35
C LYS A 70 12.11 -10.91 -4.47
N TRP A 71 12.02 -9.88 -3.63
CA TRP A 71 12.84 -8.67 -3.79
C TRP A 71 13.75 -8.40 -2.60
N ASP A 72 13.69 -9.19 -1.53
CA ASP A 72 14.53 -9.00 -0.35
C ASP A 72 14.44 -7.54 0.15
N LEU A 73 13.20 -7.06 0.28
CA LEU A 73 12.84 -5.74 0.78
C LEU A 73 11.82 -5.89 1.90
N GLU A 74 12.15 -5.35 3.07
CA GLU A 74 11.22 -5.30 4.20
C GLU A 74 10.18 -4.17 3.99
N PRO A 75 8.88 -4.45 4.19
CA PRO A 75 7.86 -3.42 4.22
C PRO A 75 8.12 -2.40 5.35
N ASN A 76 7.98 -1.11 5.04
CA ASN A 76 8.03 -0.03 6.02
C ASN A 76 6.62 0.51 6.27
N ILE A 77 6.47 1.42 7.24
CA ILE A 77 5.16 1.98 7.61
C ILE A 77 4.41 2.64 6.44
N GLN A 78 5.13 3.22 5.46
CA GLN A 78 4.53 3.80 4.27
C GLN A 78 3.91 2.72 3.37
N HIS A 79 4.58 1.59 3.19
CA HIS A 79 4.04 0.46 2.44
C HIS A 79 2.75 -0.08 3.08
N TYR A 80 2.72 -0.23 4.41
CA TYR A 80 1.49 -0.61 5.12
C TYR A 80 0.38 0.42 4.90
N GLY A 81 0.69 1.71 4.99
CA GLY A 81 -0.25 2.80 4.71
C GLY A 81 -0.85 2.73 3.30
N CYS A 82 -0.04 2.40 2.29
CA CYS A 82 -0.52 2.23 0.92
C CYS A 82 -1.50 1.06 0.77
N ILE A 83 -1.28 -0.07 1.45
CA ILE A 83 -2.20 -1.22 1.40
C ILE A 83 -3.51 -0.91 2.11
N VAL A 84 -3.46 -0.20 3.26
CA VAL A 84 -4.67 0.26 3.94
C VAL A 84 -5.48 1.21 3.07
N ASP A 85 -4.83 2.15 2.37
CA ASP A 85 -5.49 3.07 1.43
C ASP A 85 -6.11 2.31 0.25
N LEU A 86 -5.39 1.33 -0.32
CA LEU A 86 -5.88 0.47 -1.40
C LEU A 86 -7.14 -0.31 -0.99
N LEU A 87 -7.10 -1.02 0.13
CA LEU A 87 -8.24 -1.78 0.66
C LEU A 87 -9.40 -0.85 1.03
N GLY A 88 -9.08 0.28 1.67
CA GLY A 88 -10.06 1.28 2.09
C GLY A 88 -10.87 1.83 0.91
N ARG A 89 -10.19 2.28 -0.16
CA ARG A 89 -10.88 2.82 -1.36
C ARG A 89 -11.65 1.79 -2.15
N ALA A 90 -11.26 0.52 -2.06
CA ALA A 90 -12.01 -0.58 -2.64
C ALA A 90 -13.24 -0.97 -1.82
N GLY A 91 -13.42 -0.42 -0.62
CA GLY A 91 -14.50 -0.79 0.31
C GLY A 91 -14.21 -2.06 1.12
N HIS A 92 -12.99 -2.60 1.07
CA HIS A 92 -12.58 -3.81 1.80
C HIS A 92 -12.21 -3.46 3.26
N LEU A 93 -13.15 -2.85 3.99
CA LEU A 93 -12.89 -2.27 5.32
C LEU A 93 -12.50 -3.30 6.38
N ASN A 94 -13.10 -4.49 6.34
CA ASN A 94 -12.74 -5.59 7.24
C ASN A 94 -11.30 -6.07 6.99
N GLU A 95 -10.95 -6.30 5.72
CA GLU A 95 -9.59 -6.70 5.35
C GLU A 95 -8.56 -5.62 5.72
N ALA A 96 -8.89 -4.34 5.51
CA ALA A 96 -8.03 -3.22 5.93
C ALA A 96 -7.79 -3.20 7.45
N TYR A 97 -8.82 -3.47 8.24
CA TYR A 97 -8.71 -3.58 9.70
C TYR A 97 -7.85 -4.78 10.11
N GLU A 98 -8.13 -5.95 9.57
CA GLU A 98 -7.37 -7.18 9.86
C GLU A 98 -5.90 -7.01 9.46
N PHE A 99 -5.64 -6.36 8.33
CA PHE A 99 -4.30 -6.03 7.88
C PHE A 99 -3.56 -5.15 8.89
N ILE A 100 -4.20 -4.10 9.41
CA ILE A 100 -3.61 -3.23 10.46
C ILE A 100 -3.31 -4.03 11.73
N MET A 101 -4.22 -4.90 12.14
CA MET A 101 -4.05 -5.73 13.35
C MET A 101 -2.95 -6.80 13.19
N GLY A 102 -2.71 -7.26 11.97
CA GLY A 102 -1.67 -8.24 11.63
C GLY A 102 -0.28 -7.63 11.44
N MET A 103 -0.11 -6.30 11.56
CA MET A 103 1.17 -5.66 11.34
C MET A 103 2.21 -6.08 12.40
N PRO A 104 3.46 -6.37 11.98
CA PRO A 104 4.56 -6.66 12.91
C PRO A 104 5.08 -5.40 13.62
N VAL A 105 4.60 -4.21 13.23
CA VAL A 105 5.00 -2.90 13.76
C VAL A 105 3.78 -2.17 14.30
N LYS A 106 3.97 -1.30 15.30
CA LYS A 106 2.88 -0.50 15.88
C LYS A 106 2.26 0.39 14.79
N PRO A 107 0.94 0.28 14.53
CA PRO A 107 0.27 1.17 13.58
C PRO A 107 0.36 2.62 14.03
N ASP A 108 0.63 3.52 13.08
CA ASP A 108 0.61 4.95 13.35
C ASP A 108 -0.81 5.53 13.24
N ALA A 109 -0.97 6.79 13.65
CA ALA A 109 -2.26 7.48 13.56
C ALA A 109 -2.72 7.70 12.10
N ILE A 110 -1.81 7.66 11.13
CA ILE A 110 -2.13 7.89 9.72
C ILE A 110 -2.89 6.68 9.16
N LEU A 111 -2.46 5.45 9.48
CA LEU A 111 -3.15 4.23 9.04
C LEU A 111 -4.60 4.19 9.53
N TRP A 112 -4.82 4.47 10.82
CA TRP A 112 -6.17 4.52 11.38
C TRP A 112 -7.02 5.65 10.79
N ARG A 113 -6.41 6.80 10.49
CA ARG A 113 -7.10 7.90 9.80
C ARG A 113 -7.51 7.52 8.38
N SER A 114 -6.65 6.83 7.63
CA SER A 114 -6.97 6.33 6.29
C SER A 114 -8.16 5.37 6.32
N LEU A 115 -8.17 4.41 7.24
CA LEU A 115 -9.28 3.48 7.40
C LEU A 115 -10.58 4.18 7.82
N LEU A 116 -10.54 5.10 8.79
CA LEU A 116 -11.73 5.88 9.19
C LEU A 116 -12.28 6.71 8.03
N SER A 117 -11.40 7.33 7.23
CA SER A 117 -11.80 8.06 6.04
C SER A 117 -12.54 7.17 5.04
N ALA A 118 -12.07 5.94 4.83
CA ALA A 118 -12.74 4.98 3.98
C ALA A 118 -14.11 4.55 4.53
N CYS A 119 -14.23 4.30 5.84
CA CYS A 119 -15.52 3.96 6.46
C CYS A 119 -16.57 5.06 6.27
N ASN A 120 -16.17 6.33 6.35
CA ASN A 120 -17.08 7.46 6.13
C ASN A 120 -17.57 7.54 4.67
N VAL A 121 -16.73 7.19 3.70
CA VAL A 121 -17.09 7.19 2.28
C VAL A 121 -18.02 6.03 1.94
N HIS A 122 -17.84 4.87 2.57
CA HIS A 122 -18.60 3.66 2.29
C HIS A 122 -19.83 3.47 3.22
N GLU A 123 -20.19 4.47 4.02
CA GLU A 123 -21.35 4.49 4.94
C GLU A 123 -21.45 3.28 5.90
N ASP A 124 -20.33 2.63 6.22
CA ASP A 124 -20.33 1.49 7.15
C ASP A 124 -20.35 1.97 8.60
N VAL A 125 -21.55 2.36 9.05
CA VAL A 125 -21.84 2.85 10.42
C VAL A 125 -21.54 1.77 11.49
N VAL A 126 -21.54 0.49 11.12
CA VAL A 126 -21.32 -0.63 12.05
C VAL A 126 -19.84 -0.70 12.44
N MET A 127 -18.94 -0.53 11.48
CA MET A 127 -17.50 -0.43 11.74
C MET A 127 -17.12 0.77 12.59
N VAL A 128 -17.67 1.96 12.28
CA VAL A 128 -17.44 3.21 13.03
C VAL A 128 -17.82 3.06 14.51
N ARG A 129 -18.93 2.37 14.81
CA ARG A 129 -19.39 2.13 16.19
C ARG A 129 -18.52 1.14 16.95
N ARG A 130 -17.99 0.12 16.28
CA ARG A 130 -17.06 -0.87 16.88
C ARG A 130 -15.75 -0.19 17.28
N TRP A 131 -15.31 0.79 16.48
CA TRP A 131 -14.10 1.56 16.70
C TRP A 131 -14.19 2.68 17.72
N GLY A 132 -15.30 3.40 17.81
CA GLY A 132 -15.49 4.43 18.84
C GLY A 132 -15.28 3.90 20.26
N ARG A 133 -15.47 2.59 20.47
CA ARG A 133 -15.18 1.90 21.74
C ARG A 133 -13.70 1.53 21.90
N SER A 134 -13.03 1.12 20.83
CA SER A 134 -11.61 0.70 20.87
C SER A 134 -10.63 1.87 20.88
N SER A 135 -10.95 2.99 20.24
CA SER A 135 -10.09 4.19 20.24
C SER A 135 -10.09 4.93 21.59
N SER A 136 -11.15 4.77 22.39
CA SER A 136 -11.21 5.26 23.76
C SER A 136 -10.21 4.57 24.70
N SER A 137 -9.75 3.35 24.34
CA SER A 137 -8.73 2.61 25.09
C SER A 137 -7.29 3.00 24.71
N TYR A 138 -7.07 3.58 23.52
CA TYR A 138 -5.73 3.96 23.03
C TYR A 138 -5.35 5.41 23.34
N SER A 139 -6.31 6.27 23.74
CA SER A 139 -6.03 7.64 24.16
C SER A 139 -5.61 7.78 25.64
N GLN A 140 -5.51 6.67 26.38
CA GLN A 140 -5.12 6.66 27.80
C GLN A 140 -3.85 5.85 28.12
N SER A 141 -3.01 5.51 27.13
CA SER A 141 -1.76 4.76 27.36
C SER A 141 -0.59 5.28 26.57
#